data_AF-A0A141AXN8-F1
#
_entry.id   AF-A0A141AXN8-F1
#
_cell.length_a   1.000
_cell.length_b   1.000
_cell.length_c   1.000
_cell.angle_alpha   90.00
_cell.angle_beta   90.00
_cell.angle_gamma   90.00
#
_symmetry.space_group_name_H-M   'P 1'
#
loop_
_entity.id
_entity.type
_entity.pdbx_description
1 polymer ?
#
loop_
_entity_poly.entity_id
_entity_poly.type
_entity_poly.pdbx_seq_one_letter_code
_entity_poly.pdbx_strand_id
1 'polypeptide(L)'
;MEYLFENMAGVCPHCQAYAAMDPESRIEIYPRYAHLDEEPYRPSPTNDSPPPTSGAREIVVMQCHRCEQPVTVMDTWSEHQWDEGTEPRRLSRTLVYPLAAVRHLPEEAPEKMRSLYREASLCESAGALRAAGVLYRAATEEMVEDQGGTGRDLKAKINSLTPRLDAELLEDLHESRLVGNDSIHVGVQYAAEEIADVAELLWEAAFVLYEQPAQKASMRAARKARHDAARGPRAAS
;
A
#
# COMPACT_ATOMS: atom_id res chain seq x y z
N MET A 1 -5.64 -18.63 -5.61
CA MET A 1 -4.52 -18.29 -4.71
C MET A 1 -3.37 -17.93 -5.62
N GLU A 2 -3.19 -16.63 -5.89
CA GLU A 2 -2.01 -16.17 -6.63
C GLU A 2 -0.79 -16.43 -5.75
N TYR A 3 0.16 -17.20 -6.27
CA TYR A 3 1.39 -17.45 -5.57
C TYR A 3 2.26 -16.20 -5.68
N LEU A 4 2.48 -15.51 -4.55
CA LEU A 4 3.42 -14.40 -4.44
C LEU A 4 4.78 -14.81 -5.05
N PHE A 5 5.24 -14.09 -6.08
CA PHE A 5 6.52 -14.33 -6.75
C PHE A 5 6.74 -15.77 -7.26
N GLU A 6 5.89 -16.26 -8.17
CA GLU A 6 6.18 -17.49 -8.93
C GLU A 6 7.43 -17.33 -9.79
N ASN A 7 8.25 -18.38 -9.86
CA ASN A 7 9.47 -18.38 -10.69
C ASN A 7 10.37 -17.15 -10.47
N MET A 8 10.43 -16.63 -9.24
CA MET A 8 11.26 -15.49 -8.88
C MET A 8 10.85 -14.17 -9.56
N ALA A 9 9.59 -14.03 -9.96
CA ALA A 9 9.05 -12.78 -10.51
C ALA A 9 7.62 -12.50 -10.03
N GLY A 10 7.28 -11.23 -9.83
CA GLY A 10 5.94 -10.82 -9.42
C GLY A 10 5.83 -9.31 -9.21
N VAL A 11 4.66 -8.84 -8.78
CA VAL A 11 4.46 -7.43 -8.43
C VAL A 11 5.20 -7.12 -7.14
N CYS A 12 6.22 -6.24 -7.23
CA CYS A 12 7.00 -5.80 -6.09
C CYS A 12 6.12 -4.94 -5.16
N PRO A 13 6.00 -5.27 -3.86
CA PRO A 13 5.18 -4.51 -2.93
C PRO A 13 5.74 -3.11 -2.68
N HIS A 14 7.04 -2.86 -2.84
CA HIS A 14 7.62 -1.52 -2.65
C HIS A 14 7.31 -0.55 -3.79
N CYS A 15 7.52 -0.98 -5.05
CA CYS A 15 7.41 -0.08 -6.21
C CYS A 15 6.23 -0.38 -7.14
N GLN A 16 5.39 -1.36 -6.79
CA GLN A 16 4.20 -1.79 -7.55
C GLN A 16 4.49 -2.23 -9.00
N ALA A 17 5.75 -2.50 -9.31
CA ALA A 17 6.19 -2.97 -10.61
C ALA A 17 6.20 -4.48 -10.68
N TYR A 18 5.80 -5.07 -11.80
CA TYR A 18 6.17 -6.45 -12.11
C TYR A 18 7.69 -6.53 -12.32
N ALA A 19 8.40 -7.24 -11.45
CA ALA A 19 9.85 -7.30 -11.44
C ALA A 19 10.35 -8.70 -11.10
N ALA A 20 11.56 -9.01 -11.57
CA ALA A 20 12.34 -10.15 -11.09
C ALA A 20 12.84 -9.88 -9.66
N MET A 21 12.98 -10.95 -8.89
CA MET A 21 13.33 -10.96 -7.47
C MET A 21 14.41 -12.01 -7.22
N ASP A 22 15.57 -11.65 -6.69
CA ASP A 22 16.60 -12.64 -6.31
C ASP A 22 16.53 -12.95 -4.81
N PRO A 23 16.67 -14.22 -4.39
CA PRO A 23 16.74 -14.56 -2.97
C PRO A 23 18.16 -14.22 -2.46
N GLU A 24 18.28 -13.26 -1.55
CA GLU A 24 19.56 -12.91 -0.94
C GLU A 24 19.90 -13.81 0.26
N SER A 25 18.88 -14.19 1.02
CA SER A 25 19.06 -15.04 2.21
C SER A 25 17.81 -15.86 2.51
N ARG A 26 18.04 -17.00 3.17
CA ARG A 26 17.03 -17.96 3.58
C ARG A 26 17.34 -18.41 5.01
N ILE A 27 16.30 -18.60 5.81
CA ILE A 27 16.39 -19.23 7.13
C ILE A 27 15.25 -20.22 7.33
N GLU A 28 15.59 -21.48 7.63
CA GLU A 28 14.61 -22.52 7.96
C GLU A 28 14.27 -22.46 9.46
N ILE A 29 12.98 -22.50 9.76
CA ILE A 29 12.40 -22.45 11.10
C ILE A 29 11.75 -23.79 11.38
N TYR A 30 12.30 -24.47 12.39
CA TYR A 30 11.79 -25.74 12.86
C TYR A 30 10.82 -25.53 14.03
N PRO A 31 9.62 -26.16 14.01
CA PRO A 31 8.67 -26.07 15.11
C PRO A 31 9.09 -26.86 16.35
N ARG A 32 10.17 -27.67 16.26
CA ARG A 32 10.79 -28.37 17.39
C ARG A 32 12.26 -28.02 17.43
N TYR A 33 12.83 -27.94 18.63
CA TYR A 33 14.27 -27.78 18.84
C TYR A 33 14.98 -29.00 18.25
N ALA A 34 15.39 -28.90 16.99
CA ALA A 34 16.34 -29.84 16.41
C ALA A 34 17.68 -29.57 17.09
N HIS A 35 18.37 -30.62 17.53
CA HIS A 35 19.78 -30.49 17.88
C HIS A 35 20.51 -30.09 16.60
N LEU A 36 20.65 -28.78 16.39
CA LEU A 36 21.52 -28.24 15.37
C LEU A 36 22.93 -28.63 15.82
N ASP A 37 23.58 -29.50 15.06
CA ASP A 37 25.01 -29.71 15.19
C ASP A 37 25.69 -28.33 15.22
N GLU A 38 26.70 -28.15 16.07
CA GLU A 38 27.29 -26.86 16.50
C GLU A 38 27.89 -25.99 15.38
N GLU A 39 27.68 -26.32 14.11
CA GLU A 39 28.03 -25.43 13.01
C GLU A 39 27.04 -24.25 12.96
N PRO A 40 27.52 -22.99 13.03
CA PRO A 40 26.66 -21.84 12.84
C PRO A 40 26.04 -21.91 11.45
N TYR A 41 24.72 -22.06 11.43
CA TYR A 41 23.88 -22.05 10.23
C TYR A 41 24.38 -20.98 9.24
N ARG A 42 24.86 -21.43 8.08
CA ARG A 42 25.26 -20.54 6.99
C ARG A 42 24.05 -20.28 6.12
N PRO A 43 23.59 -19.02 5.97
CA PRO A 43 22.56 -18.71 4.97
C PRO A 43 23.10 -19.15 3.61
N SER A 44 22.40 -20.09 2.98
CA SER A 44 22.76 -20.54 1.64
C SER A 44 22.23 -19.52 0.63
N PRO A 45 23.11 -18.88 -0.17
CA PRO A 45 22.73 -17.79 -1.06
C PRO A 45 22.05 -18.28 -2.36
N THR A 46 21.82 -19.58 -2.54
CA THR A 46 21.37 -20.14 -3.83
C THR A 46 20.26 -21.18 -3.69
N ASN A 47 19.60 -21.46 -4.83
CA ASN A 47 18.68 -22.59 -5.04
C ASN A 47 19.32 -23.97 -4.81
N ASP A 48 20.62 -24.04 -4.48
CA ASP A 48 21.35 -25.28 -4.20
C ASP A 48 21.19 -25.77 -2.75
N SER A 49 20.39 -25.05 -1.95
CA SER A 49 20.00 -25.54 -0.63
C SER A 49 19.19 -26.82 -0.80
N PRO A 50 19.48 -27.91 -0.07
CA PRO A 50 18.60 -29.07 -0.06
C PRO A 50 17.20 -28.58 0.30
N PRO A 51 16.15 -29.10 -0.36
CA PRO A 51 14.83 -28.57 -0.14
C PRO A 51 14.42 -28.82 1.32
N PRO A 52 13.69 -27.86 1.92
CA PRO A 52 13.46 -27.87 3.36
C PRO A 52 12.68 -29.10 3.80
N THR A 53 12.89 -29.43 5.07
CA THR A 53 12.26 -30.59 5.70
C THR A 53 10.74 -30.45 5.72
N SER A 54 10.03 -31.58 5.70
CA SER A 54 8.58 -31.62 5.82
C SER A 54 8.04 -30.81 7.01
N GLY A 55 7.08 -29.93 6.77
CA GLY A 55 6.46 -29.10 7.80
C GLY A 55 7.33 -27.96 8.32
N ALA A 56 8.50 -27.72 7.71
CA ALA A 56 9.31 -26.55 8.00
C ALA A 56 8.66 -25.27 7.46
N ARG A 57 8.99 -24.16 8.11
CA ARG A 57 8.74 -22.81 7.59
C ARG A 57 10.07 -22.21 7.18
N GLU A 58 10.10 -21.48 6.09
CA GLU A 58 11.32 -20.80 5.62
C GLU A 58 11.03 -19.31 5.54
N ILE A 59 11.87 -18.47 6.13
CA ILE A 59 11.87 -17.03 5.85
C ILE A 59 12.88 -16.78 4.74
N VAL A 60 12.43 -16.13 3.66
CA VAL A 60 13.25 -15.79 2.49
C VAL A 60 13.27 -14.28 2.35
N VAL A 61 14.47 -13.69 2.33
CA VAL A 61 14.68 -12.28 1.96
C VAL A 61 15.04 -12.23 0.48
N MET A 62 14.25 -11.50 -0.28
CA MET A 62 14.41 -11.31 -1.72
C MET A 62 14.70 -9.85 -2.04
N GLN A 63 15.49 -9.56 -3.07
CA GLN A 63 15.75 -8.21 -3.53
C GLN A 63 15.05 -7.94 -4.87
N CYS A 64 14.34 -6.81 -4.97
CA CYS A 64 13.73 -6.38 -6.22
C CYS A 64 14.76 -5.80 -7.19
N HIS A 65 14.84 -6.30 -8.42
CA HIS A 65 15.77 -5.78 -9.43
C HIS A 65 15.47 -4.36 -9.94
N ARG A 66 14.26 -3.84 -9.67
CA ARG A 66 13.86 -2.50 -10.12
C ARG A 66 14.16 -1.41 -9.10
N CYS A 67 13.77 -1.62 -7.84
CA CYS A 67 13.87 -0.61 -6.78
C CYS A 67 14.90 -0.95 -5.71
N GLU A 68 15.55 -2.11 -5.82
CA GLU A 68 16.61 -2.61 -4.92
C GLU A 68 16.17 -2.81 -3.46
N GLN A 69 14.89 -2.61 -3.15
CA GLN A 69 14.34 -2.80 -1.81
C GLN A 69 14.15 -4.29 -1.48
N PRO A 70 14.43 -4.69 -0.21
CA PRO A 70 14.25 -6.07 0.24
C PRO A 70 12.78 -6.39 0.52
N VAL A 71 12.38 -7.60 0.16
CA VAL A 71 11.06 -8.19 0.40
C VAL A 71 11.25 -9.49 1.15
N THR A 72 10.70 -9.58 2.35
CA THR A 72 10.72 -10.79 3.17
C THR A 72 9.43 -11.55 2.99
N VAL A 73 9.53 -12.84 2.69
CA VAL A 73 8.39 -13.76 2.63
C VAL A 73 8.62 -14.95 3.55
N MET A 74 7.52 -15.59 3.97
CA MET A 74 7.54 -16.84 4.71
C MET A 74 6.90 -17.92 3.86
N ASP A 75 7.69 -18.92 3.49
CA ASP A 75 7.25 -20.11 2.77
C ASP A 75 6.86 -21.19 3.78
N THR A 76 5.72 -21.84 3.56
CA THR A 76 5.29 -23.02 4.30
C THR A 76 5.41 -24.22 3.38
N TRP A 77 6.15 -25.24 3.82
CA TRP A 77 6.42 -26.44 3.04
C TRP A 77 5.67 -27.65 3.61
N SER A 78 5.25 -28.56 2.74
CA SER A 78 4.72 -29.88 3.14
C SER A 78 5.28 -31.00 2.30
N GLU A 79 5.16 -32.21 2.81
CA GLU A 79 5.32 -33.40 1.99
C GLU A 79 4.24 -33.47 0.91
N HIS A 80 4.67 -33.80 -0.30
CA HIS A 80 3.82 -34.29 -1.34
C HIS A 80 4.26 -35.71 -1.68
N GLN A 81 3.36 -36.68 -1.43
CA GLN A 81 3.60 -38.07 -1.78
C GLN A 81 3.25 -38.29 -3.26
N TRP A 82 4.16 -38.93 -3.97
CA TRP A 82 3.99 -39.41 -5.34
C TRP A 82 4.24 -40.91 -5.36
N ASP A 83 3.86 -41.59 -6.46
CA ASP A 83 4.01 -43.05 -6.59
C ASP A 83 5.47 -43.52 -6.46
N GLU A 84 6.45 -42.65 -6.72
CA GLU A 84 7.89 -42.95 -6.72
C GLU A 84 8.67 -42.30 -5.56
N GLY A 85 8.02 -41.59 -4.64
CA GLY A 85 8.70 -40.99 -3.49
C GLY A 85 7.97 -39.81 -2.85
N THR A 86 8.65 -39.18 -1.88
CA THR A 86 8.15 -37.99 -1.19
C THR A 86 9.02 -36.79 -1.55
N GLU A 87 8.41 -35.76 -2.12
CA GLU A 87 9.08 -34.49 -2.43
C GLU A 87 8.48 -33.34 -1.63
N PRO A 88 9.30 -32.41 -1.13
CA PRO A 88 8.81 -31.19 -0.49
C PRO A 88 8.13 -30.28 -1.51
N ARG A 89 6.92 -29.83 -1.20
CA ARG A 89 6.13 -28.89 -2.00
C ARG A 89 5.86 -27.65 -1.18
N ARG A 90 6.11 -26.46 -1.76
CA ARG A 90 5.69 -25.20 -1.16
C ARG A 90 4.17 -25.10 -1.19
N LEU A 91 3.54 -25.12 -0.01
CA LEU A 91 2.10 -24.99 0.15
C LEU A 91 1.63 -23.55 -0.01
N SER A 92 2.33 -22.64 0.67
CA SER A 92 1.97 -21.23 0.67
C SER A 92 3.21 -20.36 0.84
N ARG A 93 3.06 -19.11 0.41
CA ARG A 93 4.03 -18.04 0.59
C ARG A 93 3.29 -16.83 1.12
N THR A 94 3.74 -16.30 2.25
CA THR A 94 3.12 -15.15 2.92
C THR A 94 4.10 -13.98 2.90
N LEU A 95 3.65 -12.79 2.52
CA LEU A 95 4.47 -11.58 2.65
C LEU A 95 4.67 -11.24 4.13
N VAL A 96 5.93 -11.12 4.55
CA VAL A 96 6.33 -10.72 5.92
C VAL A 96 6.75 -9.25 5.93
N TYR A 97 7.47 -8.82 4.89
CA TYR A 97 7.93 -7.44 4.73
C TYR A 97 8.06 -7.07 3.24
N PRO A 98 7.73 -5.84 2.82
CA PRO A 98 7.06 -4.83 3.61
C PRO A 98 5.67 -5.32 3.99
N LEU A 99 5.19 -4.91 5.17
CA LEU A 99 3.75 -4.95 5.44
C LEU A 99 3.09 -4.22 4.25
N ALA A 100 1.97 -4.75 3.72
CA ALA A 100 1.36 -4.26 2.48
C ALA A 100 1.53 -2.75 2.34
N ALA A 101 2.11 -2.30 1.22
CA ALA A 101 2.67 -0.96 1.11
C ALA A 101 1.69 0.08 1.65
N VAL A 102 2.15 0.78 2.69
CA VAL A 102 1.37 1.84 3.31
C VAL A 102 1.04 2.85 2.22
N ARG A 103 -0.25 3.05 1.96
CA ARG A 103 -0.70 4.03 0.99
C ARG A 103 -0.40 5.42 1.53
N HIS A 104 -0.05 6.33 0.63
CA HIS A 104 0.25 7.72 0.95
C HIS A 104 -0.60 8.63 0.07
N LEU A 105 -1.09 9.72 0.66
CA LEU A 105 -1.68 10.83 -0.10
C LEU A 105 -0.57 11.69 -0.73
N PRO A 106 -0.89 12.46 -1.78
CA PRO A 106 0.03 13.45 -2.35
C PRO A 106 0.61 14.40 -1.33
N GLU A 107 1.82 14.92 -1.59
CA GLU A 107 2.53 15.78 -0.64
C GLU A 107 1.85 17.14 -0.42
N GLU A 108 1.07 17.59 -1.41
CA GLU A 108 0.31 18.82 -1.37
C GLU A 108 -0.91 18.76 -0.44
N ALA A 109 -1.34 17.57 -0.03
CA ALA A 109 -2.45 17.42 0.90
C ALA A 109 -2.02 17.82 2.34
N PRO A 110 -2.95 18.35 3.17
CA PRO A 110 -2.64 18.78 4.53
C PRO A 110 -2.02 17.67 5.40
N GLU A 111 -0.98 17.99 6.17
CA GLU A 111 -0.23 17.01 6.98
C GLU A 111 -1.12 16.16 7.89
N LYS A 112 -2.09 16.78 8.56
CA LYS A 112 -3.01 16.08 9.46
C LYS A 112 -3.82 15.02 8.73
N MET A 113 -4.27 15.33 7.51
CA MET A 113 -4.96 14.39 6.64
C MET A 113 -4.03 13.25 6.19
N ARG A 114 -2.81 13.58 5.74
CA ARG A 114 -1.81 12.57 5.31
C ARG A 114 -1.45 11.61 6.43
N SER A 115 -1.29 12.12 7.65
CA SER A 115 -0.98 11.33 8.84
C SER A 115 -2.10 10.33 9.16
N LEU A 116 -3.36 10.78 9.19
CA LEU A 116 -4.53 9.92 9.42
C LEU A 116 -4.68 8.85 8.34
N TYR A 117 -4.52 9.21 7.07
CA TYR A 117 -4.59 8.27 5.95
C TYR A 117 -3.49 7.22 6.02
N ARG A 118 -2.27 7.63 6.38
CA ARG A 118 -1.14 6.72 6.56
C ARG A 118 -1.38 5.73 7.70
N GLU A 119 -1.92 6.20 8.82
CA GLU A 119 -2.28 5.33 9.95
C GLU A 119 -3.43 4.37 9.57
N ALA A 120 -4.42 4.85 8.83
CA ALA A 120 -5.49 4.01 8.29
C ALA A 120 -4.94 2.86 7.44
N SER A 121 -4.01 3.16 6.54
CA SER A 121 -3.39 2.15 5.68
C SER A 121 -2.50 1.18 6.47
N LEU A 122 -1.85 1.63 7.54
CA LEU A 122 -1.16 0.72 8.47
C LEU A 122 -2.15 -0.24 9.14
N CYS A 123 -3.30 0.24 9.61
CA CYS A 123 -4.36 -0.62 10.17
C CYS A 123 -4.87 -1.63 9.14
N GLU A 124 -5.11 -1.20 7.91
CA GLU A 124 -5.55 -2.06 6.82
C GLU A 124 -4.52 -3.15 6.51
N SER A 125 -3.24 -2.79 6.36
CA SER A 125 -2.15 -3.75 6.11
C SER A 125 -2.00 -4.81 7.21
N ALA A 126 -2.42 -4.47 8.44
CA ALA A 126 -2.45 -5.36 9.59
C ALA A 126 -3.76 -6.16 9.73
N GLY A 127 -4.72 -5.99 8.81
CA GLY A 127 -6.05 -6.63 8.88
C GLY A 127 -7.00 -6.01 9.91
N ALA A 128 -6.65 -4.87 10.50
CA ALA A 128 -7.49 -4.14 11.44
C ALA A 128 -8.52 -3.26 10.70
N LEU A 129 -9.37 -3.90 9.88
CA LEU A 129 -10.24 -3.24 8.90
C LEU A 129 -11.20 -2.19 9.49
N ARG A 130 -11.77 -2.46 10.68
CA ARG A 130 -12.61 -1.46 11.38
C ARG A 130 -11.82 -0.22 11.78
N ALA A 131 -10.58 -0.38 12.25
CA ALA A 131 -9.75 0.77 12.60
C ALA A 131 -9.35 1.56 11.36
N ALA A 132 -9.04 0.86 10.25
CA ALA A 132 -8.77 1.49 8.96
C ALA A 132 -9.95 2.35 8.49
N GLY A 133 -11.18 1.80 8.46
CA GLY A 133 -12.37 2.55 8.06
C GLY A 133 -12.63 3.81 8.91
N VAL A 134 -12.37 3.74 10.23
CA VAL A 134 -12.48 4.90 11.12
C VAL A 134 -11.46 5.99 10.80
N LEU A 135 -10.21 5.61 10.56
CA LEU A 135 -9.14 6.55 10.27
C LEU A 135 -9.28 7.14 8.85
N TYR A 136 -9.76 6.38 7.87
CA TYR A 136 -10.11 6.92 6.55
C TYR A 136 -11.23 7.96 6.65
N ARG A 137 -12.29 7.68 7.40
CA ARG A 137 -13.31 8.70 7.69
C ARG A 137 -12.73 9.95 8.36
N ALA A 138 -11.82 9.78 9.31
CA ALA A 138 -11.17 10.92 9.96
C ALA A 138 -10.37 11.76 8.95
N ALA A 139 -9.64 11.11 8.03
CA ALA A 139 -8.97 11.80 6.93
C ALA A 139 -9.96 12.53 6.01
N THR A 140 -11.12 11.94 5.71
CA THR A 140 -12.21 12.60 4.98
C THR A 140 -12.72 13.84 5.71
N GLU A 141 -12.89 13.79 7.03
CA GLU A 141 -13.33 14.95 7.81
C GLU A 141 -12.32 16.10 7.73
N GLU A 142 -11.02 15.81 7.89
CA GLU A 142 -9.97 16.82 7.73
C GLU A 142 -9.94 17.42 6.33
N MET A 143 -10.09 16.60 5.29
CA MET A 143 -10.19 17.07 3.91
C MET A 143 -11.37 18.03 3.74
N VAL A 144 -12.56 17.62 4.20
CA VAL A 144 -13.78 18.42 4.07
C VAL A 144 -13.67 19.74 4.83
N GLU A 145 -13.05 19.74 6.01
CA GLU A 145 -12.81 20.95 6.80
C GLU A 145 -11.81 21.90 6.11
N ASP A 146 -10.70 21.39 5.59
CA ASP A 146 -9.72 22.16 4.82
C ASP A 146 -10.33 22.76 3.55
N GLN A 147 -11.25 22.02 2.93
CA GLN A 147 -12.08 22.46 1.83
C GLN A 147 -13.18 23.48 2.23
N GLY A 148 -13.30 23.84 3.50
CA GLY A 148 -14.26 24.83 3.99
C GLY A 148 -15.68 24.31 4.17
N GLY A 149 -15.85 22.99 4.34
CA GLY A 149 -17.13 22.37 4.63
C GLY A 149 -17.70 22.85 5.97
N THR A 150 -19.00 23.15 6.00
CA THR A 150 -19.72 23.68 7.17
C THR A 150 -20.95 22.84 7.49
N GLY A 151 -21.27 22.69 8.77
CA GLY A 151 -22.43 21.91 9.19
C GLY A 151 -22.22 21.27 10.55
N ARG A 152 -23.29 20.68 11.09
CA ARG A 152 -23.26 20.05 12.42
C ARG A 152 -22.64 18.65 12.43
N ASP A 153 -22.65 17.97 11.29
CA ASP A 153 -22.13 16.62 11.13
C ASP A 153 -21.39 16.50 9.79
N LEU A 154 -20.60 15.44 9.62
CA LEU A 154 -19.80 15.23 8.42
C LEU A 154 -20.65 15.17 7.14
N LYS A 155 -21.88 14.63 7.22
CA LYS A 155 -22.80 14.59 6.07
C LYS A 155 -23.16 16.01 5.63
N ALA A 156 -23.53 16.87 6.57
CA ALA A 156 -23.85 18.27 6.32
C ALA A 156 -22.61 19.04 5.81
N LYS A 157 -21.43 18.79 6.40
CA LYS A 157 -20.17 19.40 5.94
C LYS A 157 -19.87 19.03 4.48
N ILE A 158 -19.95 17.76 4.09
CA ILE A 158 -19.76 17.32 2.69
C ILE A 158 -20.78 18.01 1.77
N ASN A 159 -22.07 17.97 2.11
CA ASN A 159 -23.12 18.57 1.28
C ASN A 159 -22.97 20.09 1.10
N SER A 160 -22.37 20.78 2.08
CA SER A 160 -22.12 22.23 1.99
C SER A 160 -21.08 22.60 0.94
N LEU A 161 -20.29 21.64 0.45
CA LEU A 161 -19.29 21.85 -0.60
C LEU A 161 -19.90 21.94 -1.99
N THR A 162 -21.19 21.61 -2.16
CA THR A 162 -21.93 21.89 -3.40
C THR A 162 -22.14 23.41 -3.58
N PRO A 163 -22.01 23.96 -4.80
CA PRO A 163 -21.63 23.31 -6.07
C PRO A 163 -20.13 23.43 -6.38
N ARG A 164 -19.29 23.72 -5.38
CA ARG A 164 -17.85 23.93 -5.58
C ARG A 164 -17.13 22.65 -5.96
N LEU A 165 -17.57 21.52 -5.41
CA LEU A 165 -17.14 20.18 -5.82
C LEU A 165 -18.19 19.52 -6.70
N ASP A 166 -17.74 18.69 -7.63
CA ASP A 166 -18.61 17.88 -8.48
C ASP A 166 -19.33 16.79 -7.68
N ALA A 167 -20.38 16.22 -8.26
CA ALA A 167 -21.25 15.28 -7.58
C ALA A 167 -20.57 13.93 -7.28
N GLU A 168 -19.69 13.48 -8.16
CA GLU A 168 -18.97 12.20 -8.04
C GLU A 168 -18.01 12.26 -6.84
N LEU A 169 -17.21 13.32 -6.75
CA LEU A 169 -16.33 13.56 -5.61
C LEU A 169 -17.09 13.69 -4.28
N LEU A 170 -18.29 14.27 -4.29
CA LEU A 170 -19.13 14.34 -3.08
C LEU A 170 -19.67 12.97 -2.67
N GLU A 171 -19.99 12.11 -3.64
CA GLU A 171 -20.42 10.73 -3.42
C GLU A 171 -19.30 9.89 -2.80
N ASP A 172 -18.08 10.00 -3.33
CA ASP A 172 -16.88 9.33 -2.82
C ASP A 172 -16.60 9.68 -1.34
N LEU A 173 -16.76 10.96 -0.98
CA LEU A 173 -16.61 11.41 0.41
C LEU A 173 -17.73 10.84 1.31
N HIS A 174 -18.94 10.63 0.78
CA HIS A 174 -20.02 9.98 1.52
C HIS A 174 -19.78 8.49 1.72
N GLU A 175 -19.17 7.80 0.76
CA GLU A 175 -18.82 6.38 0.89
C GLU A 175 -17.85 6.14 2.07
N SER A 176 -16.78 6.92 2.14
CA SER A 176 -15.86 6.89 3.30
C SER A 176 -16.56 7.20 4.62
N ARG A 177 -17.46 8.19 4.63
CA ARG A 177 -18.26 8.53 5.81
C ARG A 177 -19.11 7.34 6.26
N LEU A 178 -19.75 6.63 5.33
CA LEU A 178 -20.59 5.47 5.63
C LEU A 178 -19.77 4.33 6.22
N VAL A 179 -18.69 3.93 5.55
CA VAL A 179 -17.81 2.84 5.99
C VAL A 179 -17.25 3.10 7.40
N GLY A 180 -16.78 4.32 7.68
CA GLY A 180 -16.29 4.65 9.02
C GLY A 180 -17.39 4.70 10.09
N ASN A 181 -18.61 5.12 9.74
CA ASN A 181 -19.76 5.06 10.67
C ASN A 181 -20.10 3.61 11.02
N ASP A 182 -20.20 2.76 10.01
CA ASP A 182 -20.62 1.36 10.17
C ASP A 182 -19.57 0.55 10.94
N SER A 183 -18.29 0.90 10.75
CA SER A 183 -17.16 0.35 11.52
C SER A 183 -17.25 0.58 13.04
N ILE A 184 -17.86 1.68 13.48
CA ILE A 184 -17.99 2.04 14.91
C ILE A 184 -19.36 1.64 15.47
N HIS A 185 -20.42 1.99 14.75
CA HIS A 185 -21.77 2.01 15.32
C HIS A 185 -22.56 0.74 15.05
N VAL A 186 -22.33 0.10 13.90
CA VAL A 186 -23.06 -1.11 13.48
C VAL A 186 -22.20 -2.36 13.67
N GLY A 187 -20.87 -2.19 13.77
CA GLY A 187 -19.93 -3.28 13.97
C GLY A 187 -19.78 -4.15 12.72
N VAL A 188 -20.12 -3.62 11.54
CA VAL A 188 -19.96 -4.31 10.26
C VAL A 188 -18.48 -4.57 10.04
N GLN A 189 -18.16 -5.80 9.64
CA GLN A 189 -16.84 -6.15 9.12
C GLN A 189 -16.93 -6.15 7.60
N TYR A 190 -16.38 -5.11 7.00
CA TYR A 190 -16.21 -5.02 5.55
C TYR A 190 -15.16 -6.01 5.06
N ALA A 191 -15.28 -6.42 3.80
CA ALA A 191 -14.21 -7.13 3.11
C ALA A 191 -12.97 -6.22 2.98
N ALA A 192 -11.79 -6.82 2.82
CA ALA A 192 -10.55 -6.05 2.69
C ALA A 192 -10.57 -5.16 1.43
N GLU A 193 -11.20 -5.67 0.37
CA GLU A 193 -11.40 -5.00 -0.91
C GLU A 193 -12.25 -3.75 -0.77
N GLU A 194 -13.33 -3.79 0.02
CA GLU A 194 -14.18 -2.61 0.25
C GLU A 194 -13.45 -1.49 1.01
N ILE A 195 -12.55 -1.85 1.95
CA ILE A 195 -11.70 -0.86 2.63
C ILE A 195 -10.64 -0.30 1.67
N ALA A 196 -10.10 -1.13 0.78
CA ALA A 196 -9.15 -0.71 -0.22
C ALA A 196 -9.78 0.27 -1.22
N ASP A 197 -11.01 0.02 -1.65
CA ASP A 197 -11.77 0.93 -2.53
C ASP A 197 -11.95 2.30 -1.88
N VAL A 198 -12.35 2.37 -0.61
CA VAL A 198 -12.46 3.63 0.14
C VAL A 198 -11.13 4.40 0.18
N ALA A 199 -10.02 3.70 0.37
CA ALA A 199 -8.71 4.33 0.38
C ALA A 199 -8.38 4.94 -1.00
N GLU A 200 -8.68 4.23 -2.09
CA GLU A 200 -8.44 4.70 -3.46
C GLU A 200 -9.29 5.93 -3.76
N LEU A 201 -10.58 5.93 -3.40
CA LEU A 201 -11.47 7.09 -3.54
C LEU A 201 -10.92 8.32 -2.79
N LEU A 202 -10.40 8.12 -1.57
CA LEU A 202 -9.79 9.20 -0.80
C LEU A 202 -8.50 9.72 -1.44
N TRP A 203 -7.71 8.82 -2.02
CA TRP A 203 -6.49 9.19 -2.73
C TRP A 203 -6.81 10.01 -3.97
N GLU A 204 -7.78 9.57 -4.77
CA GLU A 204 -8.25 10.28 -5.97
C GLU A 204 -8.79 11.67 -5.60
N ALA A 205 -9.61 11.75 -4.54
CA ALA A 205 -10.09 13.01 -4.02
C ALA A 205 -8.94 13.96 -3.63
N ALA A 206 -7.91 13.45 -2.96
CA ALA A 206 -6.75 14.25 -2.60
C ALA A 206 -5.94 14.69 -3.83
N PHE A 207 -5.79 13.81 -4.82
CA PHE A 207 -5.15 14.14 -6.09
C PHE A 207 -5.86 15.29 -6.81
N VAL A 208 -7.19 15.21 -6.94
CA VAL A 208 -8.01 16.22 -7.62
C VAL A 208 -7.99 17.55 -6.88
N LEU A 209 -8.04 17.53 -5.55
CA LEU A 209 -8.18 18.74 -4.73
C LEU A 209 -6.85 19.44 -4.42
N TYR A 210 -5.73 18.71 -4.38
CA TYR A 210 -4.45 19.24 -3.93
C TYR A 210 -3.35 19.16 -5.00
N GLU A 211 -3.06 17.96 -5.48
CA GLU A 211 -1.93 17.75 -6.39
C GLU A 211 -2.19 18.35 -7.78
N GLN A 212 -3.35 18.07 -8.37
CA GLN A 212 -3.69 18.53 -9.71
C GLN A 212 -3.71 20.08 -9.81
N PRO A 213 -4.26 20.84 -8.85
CA PRO A 213 -4.13 22.30 -8.82
C PRO A 213 -2.68 22.78 -8.71
N ALA A 214 -1.84 22.13 -7.89
CA ALA A 214 -0.44 22.48 -7.72
C ALA A 214 0.36 22.25 -9.02
N GLN A 215 0.17 21.10 -9.67
CA GLN A 215 0.76 20.81 -10.98
C GLN A 215 0.34 21.87 -12.02
N LYS A 216 -0.96 22.21 -12.09
CA LYS A 216 -1.48 23.26 -12.99
C LYS A 216 -0.86 24.62 -12.71
N ALA A 217 -0.69 24.99 -11.43
CA ALA A 217 -0.06 26.25 -11.04
C ALA A 217 1.41 26.30 -11.47
N SER A 218 2.16 25.22 -11.24
CA SER A 218 3.56 25.09 -11.67
C SER A 218 3.71 25.21 -13.20
N MET A 219 2.87 24.52 -13.97
CA MET A 219 2.88 24.62 -15.44
C MET A 219 2.60 26.04 -15.94
N ARG A 220 1.64 26.74 -15.33
CA ARG A 220 1.30 28.13 -15.68
C ARG A 220 2.46 29.08 -15.37
N ALA A 221 3.10 28.92 -14.21
CA ALA A 221 4.27 29.70 -13.82
C ALA A 221 5.44 29.48 -14.78
N ALA A 222 5.75 28.22 -15.11
CA ALA A 222 6.80 27.88 -16.05
C ALA A 222 6.54 28.44 -17.46
N ARG A 223 5.28 28.39 -17.94
CA ARG A 223 4.89 29.00 -19.21
C ARG A 223 5.06 30.52 -19.20
N LYS A 224 4.65 31.18 -18.11
CA LYS A 224 4.82 32.63 -17.95
C LYS A 224 6.30 33.03 -17.98
N ALA A 225 7.15 32.31 -17.25
CA ALA A 225 8.59 32.56 -17.26
C ALA A 225 9.21 32.44 -18.67
N ARG A 226 8.85 31.39 -19.43
CA ARG A 226 9.31 31.23 -20.82
C ARG A 226 8.84 32.37 -21.73
N HIS A 227 7.59 32.78 -21.58
CA HIS A 227 7.02 33.87 -22.38
C HIS A 227 7.67 35.23 -22.05
N ASP A 228 7.90 35.52 -20.78
CA ASP A 228 8.52 36.77 -20.34
C ASP A 228 9.99 36.83 -20.78
N ALA A 229 10.73 35.70 -20.73
CA ALA A 229 12.08 35.60 -21.28
C ALA A 229 12.14 35.83 -22.80
N ALA A 230 11.18 35.29 -23.55
CA ALA A 230 11.06 35.51 -25.00
C ALA A 230 10.70 36.96 -25.37
N ARG A 231 10.11 37.73 -24.45
CA ARG A 231 9.78 39.15 -24.60
C ARG A 231 10.88 40.11 -24.11
N GLY A 232 12.02 39.59 -23.62
CA GLY A 232 13.21 40.39 -23.28
C GLY A 232 13.62 41.35 -24.40
N PRO A 233 14.24 42.49 -24.05
CA PRO A 233 14.10 43.76 -24.77
C PRO A 233 14.45 43.62 -26.25
N ARG A 234 13.51 43.98 -27.13
CA ARG A 234 13.86 44.37 -28.51
C ARG A 234 14.91 45.46 -28.38
N ALA A 235 16.15 45.13 -28.75
CA ALA A 235 17.27 46.04 -28.76
C ALA A 235 16.82 47.35 -29.42
N ALA A 236 16.87 48.43 -28.65
CA ALA A 236 16.74 49.78 -29.19
C ALA A 236 17.91 49.96 -30.17
N SER A 237 17.59 49.85 -31.46
CA SER A 237 18.42 50.26 -32.59
C SER A 237 18.38 51.77 -32.74
#